data_AF-A0A1G0MPP8-F1
#
_entry.id   AF-A0A1G0MPP8-F1
#
_cell.length_a   1.000
_cell.length_b   1.000
_cell.length_c   1.000
_cell.angle_alpha   90.00
_cell.angle_beta   90.00
_cell.angle_gamma   90.00
#
_symmetry.space_group_name_H-M   'P 1'
#
loop_
_entity.id
_entity.type
_entity.pdbx_description
1 polymer ?
#
loop_
_entity_poly.entity_id
_entity_poly.type
_entity_poly.pdbx_seq_one_letter_code
_entity_poly.pdbx_strand_id
1 'polypeptide(L)'
;MLIILTLLITCVAGAAFGETAAPGRTTSVHAGFLDPNGVDVIGYSAERDLGNNFYHFYTFGFPSLAATGITYYSNYNGSGLVATVGVGIGSVAYTSLVYQLHFAERHVIKLGGGYTTGVAYTGLYPALSYELRFK
;
A
#
# COMPACT_ATOMS: atom_id res chain seq x y z
N MET A 1 0.73 -10.86 -20.62
CA MET A 1 0.50 -10.90 -19.15
C MET A 1 1.62 -11.58 -18.37
N LEU A 2 2.25 -12.66 -18.89
CA LEU A 2 3.40 -13.31 -18.22
C LEU A 2 4.69 -12.44 -18.20
N ILE A 3 4.88 -11.60 -19.22
CA ILE A 3 6.12 -10.81 -19.42
C ILE A 3 6.27 -9.68 -18.38
N ILE A 4 5.16 -9.15 -17.86
CA ILE A 4 5.19 -8.07 -16.85
C ILE A 4 5.65 -8.61 -15.49
N LEU A 5 5.31 -9.86 -15.17
CA LEU A 5 5.74 -10.50 -13.93
C LEU A 5 7.25 -10.80 -13.94
N THR A 6 7.82 -11.16 -15.10
CA THR A 6 9.25 -11.44 -15.24
C THR A 6 10.11 -10.17 -15.23
N LEU A 7 9.59 -9.04 -15.71
CA LEU A 7 10.33 -7.77 -15.75
C LEU A 7 10.46 -7.11 -14.36
N LEU A 8 9.53 -7.38 -13.44
CA LEU A 8 9.60 -6.83 -12.08
C LEU A 8 10.69 -7.49 -11.23
N ILE A 9 11.05 -8.74 -11.53
CA ILE A 9 12.07 -9.51 -10.80
C ILE A 9 13.50 -9.05 -11.17
N THR A 10 13.71 -8.52 -12.38
CA THR A 10 15.06 -8.14 -12.86
C THR A 10 15.46 -6.69 -12.57
N CYS A 11 14.54 -5.80 -12.17
CA CYS A 11 14.87 -4.39 -11.94
C CYS A 11 15.41 -4.08 -10.53
N VAL A 12 15.34 -5.02 -9.58
CA VAL A 12 15.74 -4.78 -8.17
C VAL A 12 17.22 -5.09 -7.90
N ALA A 13 18.00 -5.51 -8.90
CA ALA A 13 19.40 -5.91 -8.71
C ALA A 13 20.40 -4.74 -8.53
N GLY A 14 19.95 -3.47 -8.46
CA GLY A 14 20.86 -2.31 -8.57
C GLY A 14 20.75 -1.21 -7.51
N ALA A 15 19.80 -1.25 -6.58
CA ALA A 15 19.73 -0.20 -5.57
C ALA A 15 20.60 -0.54 -4.36
N ALA A 16 21.73 0.16 -4.22
CA ALA A 16 22.59 0.08 -3.05
C ALA A 16 21.80 0.50 -1.79
N PHE A 17 21.53 -0.47 -0.91
CA PHE A 17 20.83 -0.26 0.35
C PHE A 17 21.83 0.14 1.44
N GLY A 18 21.86 1.43 1.75
CA GLY A 18 22.55 1.96 2.92
C GLY A 18 21.77 3.13 3.48
N GLU A 19 20.96 2.88 4.51
CA GLU A 19 20.90 3.69 5.72
C GLU A 19 19.89 3.07 6.68
N THR A 20 20.30 2.99 7.94
CA THR A 20 19.55 2.48 9.07
C THR A 20 18.28 3.30 9.27
N ALA A 21 17.09 2.80 8.90
CA ALA A 21 15.87 3.51 9.23
C ALA A 21 15.59 3.42 10.73
N ALA A 22 15.27 4.58 11.31
CA ALA A 22 14.85 4.71 12.70
C ALA A 22 13.65 3.79 13.02
N PRO A 23 13.48 3.34 14.28
CA PRO A 23 12.28 2.62 14.68
C PRO A 23 11.03 3.46 14.34
N GLY A 24 10.08 2.86 13.62
CA GLY A 24 8.75 3.45 13.40
C GLY A 24 8.47 4.04 12.02
N ARG A 25 9.32 3.80 11.01
CA ARG A 25 9.00 4.13 9.61
C ARG A 25 9.25 2.92 8.70
N THR A 26 8.24 2.52 7.95
CA THR A 26 8.34 1.47 6.93
C THR A 26 8.14 2.13 5.58
N THR A 27 8.89 1.72 4.58
CA THR A 27 8.62 2.07 3.19
C THR A 27 8.23 0.83 2.41
N SER A 28 7.40 0.97 1.40
CA SER A 28 7.02 -0.15 0.55
C SER A 28 6.84 0.26 -0.89
N VAL A 29 7.01 -0.71 -1.78
CA VAL A 29 6.63 -0.60 -3.19
C VAL A 29 5.48 -1.55 -3.40
N HIS A 30 4.42 -1.07 -4.05
CA HIS A 30 3.24 -1.87 -4.33
C HIS A 30 2.87 -1.83 -5.80
N ALA A 31 2.24 -2.91 -6.24
CA ALA A 31 1.62 -3.02 -7.54
C ALA A 31 0.32 -3.81 -7.39
N GLY A 32 -0.76 -3.33 -7.98
CA GLY A 32 -2.07 -3.91 -7.77
C GLY A 32 -3.20 -3.21 -8.51
N PHE A 33 -4.39 -3.77 -8.37
CA PHE A 33 -5.61 -3.09 -8.74
C PHE A 33 -6.13 -2.37 -7.48
N LEU A 34 -6.01 -1.04 -7.47
CA LEU A 34 -6.52 -0.14 -6.43
C LEU A 34 -5.98 -0.51 -5.04
N ASP A 35 -4.69 -0.23 -4.80
CA ASP A 35 -4.04 -0.53 -3.52
C ASP A 35 -4.81 0.13 -2.34
N PRO A 36 -5.00 -0.59 -1.23
CA PRO A 36 -5.75 -0.07 -0.08
C PRO A 36 -5.12 1.18 0.53
N ASN A 37 -3.82 1.40 0.37
CA ASN A 37 -3.10 2.60 0.80
C ASN A 37 -2.86 3.59 -0.36
N GLY A 38 -3.36 3.32 -1.57
CA GLY A 38 -3.26 4.23 -2.70
C GLY A 38 -4.07 3.73 -3.89
N VAL A 39 -4.92 4.57 -4.46
CA VAL A 39 -5.82 4.17 -5.57
C VAL A 39 -5.03 3.94 -6.90
N ASP A 40 -3.71 3.97 -6.84
CA ASP A 40 -2.78 3.75 -7.94
C ASP A 40 -2.54 2.26 -8.24
N VAL A 41 -2.10 2.01 -9.48
CA VAL A 41 -1.79 0.65 -9.95
C VAL A 41 -0.38 0.23 -9.53
N ILE A 42 0.55 1.18 -9.48
CA ILE A 42 1.94 0.98 -9.05
C ILE A 42 2.37 2.25 -8.32
N GLY A 43 2.99 2.07 -7.16
CA GLY A 43 3.51 3.19 -6.39
C GLY A 43 4.43 2.79 -5.27
N TYR A 44 4.75 3.80 -4.48
CA TYR A 44 5.56 3.71 -3.27
C TYR A 44 4.76 4.29 -2.11
N SER A 45 4.81 3.62 -0.97
CA SER A 45 4.16 4.04 0.25
C SER A 45 5.20 4.24 1.35
N ALA A 46 5.05 5.28 2.16
CA ALA A 46 5.78 5.47 3.40
C ALA A 46 4.78 5.45 4.56
N GLU A 47 4.97 4.55 5.50
CA GLU A 47 4.16 4.41 6.70
C GLU A 47 4.93 4.85 7.93
N ARG A 48 4.27 5.59 8.81
CA ARG A 48 4.79 5.99 10.12
C ARG A 48 3.87 5.45 11.21
N ASP A 49 4.46 4.76 12.18
CA ASP A 49 3.74 4.22 13.34
C ASP A 49 3.17 5.37 14.21
N LEU A 50 1.87 5.29 14.51
CA LEU A 50 1.15 6.20 15.41
C LEU A 50 0.84 5.55 16.77
N GLY A 51 1.17 4.27 16.95
CA GLY A 51 0.81 3.46 18.11
C GLY A 51 -0.51 2.71 17.93
N ASN A 52 -0.76 1.71 18.80
CA ASN A 52 -1.97 0.89 18.81
C ASN A 52 -2.33 0.26 17.43
N ASN A 53 -1.30 -0.12 16.68
CA ASN A 53 -1.37 -0.64 15.31
C ASN A 53 -1.96 0.31 14.25
N PHE A 54 -2.01 1.61 14.52
CA PHE A 54 -2.35 2.63 13.55
C PHE A 54 -1.09 3.20 12.91
N TYR A 55 -1.15 3.41 11.60
CA TYR A 55 -0.04 3.92 10.80
C TYR A 55 -0.55 5.06 9.91
N HIS A 56 0.17 6.17 9.88
CA HIS A 56 -0.03 7.22 8.88
C HIS A 56 0.72 6.81 7.63
N PHE A 57 0.02 6.67 6.50
CA PHE A 57 0.65 6.44 5.21
C PHE A 57 0.65 7.70 4.32
N TYR A 58 1.68 7.77 3.48
CA TYR A 58 1.77 8.65 2.32
C TYR A 58 2.14 7.82 1.11
N THR A 59 1.34 7.91 0.07
CA THR A 59 1.49 7.10 -1.14
C THR A 59 1.75 7.99 -2.34
N PHE A 60 2.77 7.62 -3.10
CA PHE A 60 3.21 8.29 -4.31
C PHE A 60 3.05 7.30 -5.46
N GLY A 61 2.04 7.52 -6.30
CA GLY A 61 1.82 6.75 -7.53
C GLY A 61 2.48 7.46 -8.70
N PHE A 62 2.84 6.74 -9.77
CA PHE A 62 3.32 7.43 -10.97
C PHE A 62 2.14 8.17 -11.64
N PRO A 63 2.19 9.51 -11.87
CA PRO A 63 3.31 10.45 -11.70
C PRO A 63 3.17 11.49 -10.55
N SER A 64 2.36 11.27 -9.51
CA SER A 64 2.17 12.26 -8.42
C SER A 64 1.73 11.63 -7.08
N LEU A 65 1.76 12.43 -5.99
CA LEU A 65 1.30 12.00 -4.65
C LEU A 65 -0.14 11.50 -4.74
N ALA A 66 -0.32 10.19 -4.66
CA ALA A 66 -1.56 9.51 -5.00
C ALA A 66 -2.56 9.52 -3.84
N ALA A 67 -2.08 9.42 -2.59
CA ALA A 67 -2.94 9.43 -1.42
C ALA A 67 -2.19 9.68 -0.08
N THR A 68 -2.95 10.01 0.96
CA THR A 68 -2.52 9.97 2.36
C THR A 68 -3.69 9.60 3.28
N GLY A 69 -3.40 9.01 4.43
CA GLY A 69 -4.44 8.62 5.38
C GLY A 69 -3.92 7.77 6.53
N ILE A 70 -4.84 7.05 7.17
CA ILE A 70 -4.54 6.19 8.30
C ILE A 70 -4.91 4.75 7.96
N THR A 71 -4.02 3.84 8.29
CA THR A 71 -4.22 2.39 8.16
C THR A 71 -4.08 1.73 9.51
N TYR A 72 -5.05 0.90 9.86
CA TYR A 72 -5.00 -0.01 11.00
C TYR A 72 -4.58 -1.40 10.53
N TYR A 73 -3.66 -2.03 11.25
CA TYR A 73 -3.26 -3.41 11.02
C TYR A 73 -3.62 -4.27 12.23
N SER A 74 -4.40 -5.34 12.05
CA SER A 74 -4.63 -6.28 13.18
C SER A 74 -3.34 -7.00 13.58
N ASN A 75 -2.44 -7.21 12.62
CA ASN A 75 -1.12 -7.79 12.82
C ASN A 75 -0.15 -7.25 11.76
N TYR A 76 0.65 -6.23 12.08
CA TYR A 76 1.51 -5.57 11.08
C TYR A 76 2.53 -6.50 10.42
N ASN A 77 3.20 -7.35 11.21
CA ASN A 77 4.28 -8.24 10.75
C ASN A 77 3.78 -9.65 10.35
N GLY A 78 2.47 -9.83 10.16
CA GLY A 78 1.89 -11.11 9.80
C GLY A 78 0.57 -10.98 9.06
N SER A 79 -0.10 -12.10 8.84
CA SER A 79 -1.40 -12.10 8.17
C SER A 79 -2.50 -11.56 9.09
N GLY A 80 -3.44 -10.80 8.52
CA GLY A 80 -4.50 -10.18 9.31
C GLY A 80 -5.36 -9.20 8.53
N LEU A 81 -6.35 -8.63 9.23
CA LEU A 81 -7.21 -7.58 8.67
C LEU A 81 -6.46 -6.24 8.66
N VAL A 82 -6.72 -5.48 7.60
CA VAL A 82 -6.21 -4.13 7.42
C VAL A 82 -7.38 -3.24 7.04
N ALA A 83 -7.56 -2.16 7.78
CA ALA A 83 -8.60 -1.17 7.53
C ALA A 83 -7.94 0.17 7.24
N THR A 84 -8.28 0.76 6.11
CA THR A 84 -7.69 2.03 5.67
C THR A 84 -8.76 3.09 5.50
N VAL A 85 -8.43 4.33 5.85
CA VAL A 85 -9.17 5.53 5.46
C VAL A 85 -8.18 6.55 4.94
N GLY A 86 -8.50 7.17 3.81
CA GLY A 86 -7.59 8.12 3.19
C GLY A 86 -8.26 9.08 2.23
N VAL A 87 -7.45 10.01 1.75
CA VAL A 87 -7.79 10.95 0.70
C VAL A 87 -6.77 10.82 -0.42
N GLY A 88 -7.28 10.66 -1.63
CA GLY A 88 -6.49 10.57 -2.86
C GLY A 88 -6.52 11.85 -3.69
N ILE A 89 -5.73 11.87 -4.77
CA ILE A 89 -5.81 12.92 -5.80
C ILE A 89 -7.25 13.06 -6.30
N GLY A 90 -7.69 14.30 -6.51
CA GLY A 90 -9.05 14.59 -6.98
C GLY A 90 -10.08 14.71 -5.85
N SER A 91 -9.63 14.90 -4.60
CA SER A 91 -10.48 15.01 -3.40
C SER A 91 -11.38 13.79 -3.20
N VAL A 92 -10.84 12.62 -3.54
CA VAL A 92 -11.55 11.36 -3.41
C VAL A 92 -11.25 10.81 -2.02
N ALA A 93 -12.26 10.79 -1.16
CA ALA A 93 -12.17 10.09 0.11
C ALA A 93 -12.44 8.62 -0.12
N TYR A 94 -11.65 7.75 0.49
CA TYR A 94 -11.83 6.32 0.37
C TYR A 94 -11.61 5.62 1.70
N THR A 95 -12.23 4.47 1.82
CA THR A 95 -11.98 3.51 2.89
C THR A 95 -11.90 2.12 2.30
N SER A 96 -11.05 1.27 2.88
CA SER A 96 -10.93 -0.12 2.49
C SER A 96 -10.87 -1.04 3.69
N LEU A 97 -11.34 -2.27 3.48
CA LEU A 97 -11.14 -3.38 4.39
C LEU A 97 -10.58 -4.53 3.56
N VAL A 98 -9.34 -4.90 3.87
CA VAL A 98 -8.63 -5.97 3.16
C VAL A 98 -8.07 -6.96 4.15
N TYR A 99 -7.78 -8.16 3.67
CA TYR A 99 -6.97 -9.12 4.37
C TYR A 99 -5.57 -9.13 3.77
N GLN A 100 -4.56 -8.97 4.63
CA GLN A 100 -3.16 -9.10 4.23
C GLN A 100 -2.66 -10.51 4.51
N LEU A 101 -1.94 -11.08 3.54
CA LEU A 101 -1.28 -12.37 3.57
C LEU A 101 0.22 -12.16 3.54
N HIS A 102 0.88 -12.51 4.65
CA HIS A 102 2.34 -12.46 4.77
C HIS A 102 2.90 -13.84 4.42
N PHE A 103 3.64 -13.96 3.33
CA PHE A 103 4.17 -15.26 2.87
C PHE A 103 5.70 -15.36 2.86
N ALA A 104 6.39 -14.21 2.95
CA ALA A 104 7.83 -14.14 3.22
C ALA A 104 8.12 -12.83 3.96
N GLU A 105 9.30 -12.68 4.59
CA GLU A 105 9.61 -11.59 5.53
C GLU A 105 9.20 -10.18 5.06
N ARG A 106 9.33 -9.89 3.76
CA ARG A 106 9.04 -8.58 3.17
C ARG A 106 7.87 -8.57 2.19
N HIS A 107 7.27 -9.73 1.93
CA HIS A 107 6.32 -9.91 0.83
C HIS A 107 4.90 -10.12 1.35
N VAL A 108 4.01 -9.24 0.91
CA VAL A 108 2.62 -9.21 1.36
C VAL A 108 1.69 -9.15 0.16
N ILE A 109 0.59 -9.90 0.20
CA ILE A 109 -0.54 -9.73 -0.72
C ILE A 109 -1.72 -9.20 0.09
N LYS A 110 -2.40 -8.16 -0.40
CA LYS A 110 -3.62 -7.61 0.19
C LYS A 110 -4.79 -7.88 -0.75
N LEU A 111 -5.89 -8.40 -0.22
CA LEU A 111 -7.11 -8.67 -0.98
C LEU A 111 -8.36 -8.22 -0.22
N GLY A 112 -9.33 -7.64 -0.91
CA GLY A 112 -10.60 -7.25 -0.30
C GLY A 112 -11.31 -6.22 -1.15
N GLY A 113 -11.84 -5.19 -0.50
CA GLY A 113 -12.52 -4.12 -1.20
C GLY A 113 -12.61 -2.85 -0.38
N GLY A 114 -13.10 -1.81 -1.02
CA GLY A 114 -13.31 -0.53 -0.39
C GLY A 114 -14.51 0.20 -0.97
N TYR A 115 -14.75 1.36 -0.39
CA TYR A 115 -15.70 2.32 -0.86
C TYR A 115 -14.99 3.64 -1.07
N THR A 116 -15.30 4.29 -2.17
CA THR A 116 -14.72 5.57 -2.52
C THR A 116 -15.83 6.56 -2.85
N THR A 117 -15.61 7.82 -2.51
CA THR A 117 -16.52 8.93 -2.78
C THR A 117 -15.73 10.15 -3.19
N GLY A 118 -16.09 10.73 -4.33
CA GLY A 118 -15.45 11.92 -4.86
C GLY A 118 -16.23 12.47 -6.05
N VAL A 119 -15.74 13.59 -6.58
CA VAL A 119 -16.44 14.36 -7.63
C VAL A 119 -16.63 13.53 -8.92
N ALA A 120 -15.68 12.65 -9.24
CA ALA A 120 -15.70 11.87 -10.48
C ALA A 120 -16.31 10.47 -10.32
N TYR A 121 -16.27 9.89 -9.12
CA TYR A 121 -16.71 8.52 -8.90
C TYR A 121 -17.08 8.28 -7.43
N THR A 122 -18.19 7.58 -7.24
CA THR A 122 -18.64 7.09 -5.93
C THR A 122 -19.09 5.64 -6.09
N GLY A 123 -18.55 4.75 -5.27
CA GLY A 123 -18.89 3.33 -5.38
C GLY A 123 -17.95 2.38 -4.65
N LEU A 124 -18.29 1.11 -4.75
CA LEU A 124 -17.47 0.01 -4.26
C LEU A 124 -16.38 -0.32 -5.27
N TYR A 125 -15.21 -0.69 -4.77
CA TYR A 125 -14.10 -1.15 -5.61
C TYR A 125 -13.42 -2.38 -5.01
N PRO A 126 -12.97 -3.33 -5.85
CA PRO A 126 -12.12 -4.43 -5.39
C PRO A 126 -10.70 -3.92 -5.16
N ALA A 127 -10.04 -4.43 -4.13
CA ALA A 127 -8.65 -4.15 -3.84
C ALA A 127 -7.84 -5.45 -3.92
N LEU A 128 -6.82 -5.47 -4.78
CA LEU A 128 -5.85 -6.56 -4.87
C LEU A 128 -4.47 -5.98 -5.13
N SER A 129 -3.57 -6.07 -4.16
CA SER A 129 -2.21 -5.58 -4.32
C SER A 129 -1.16 -6.52 -3.78
N TYR A 130 0.02 -6.46 -4.40
CA TYR A 130 1.25 -7.01 -3.88
C TYR A 130 2.09 -5.87 -3.33
N GLU A 131 2.66 -6.07 -2.15
CA GLU A 131 3.48 -5.09 -1.44
C GLU A 131 4.81 -5.73 -1.03
N LEU A 132 5.90 -5.01 -1.34
CA LEU A 132 7.25 -5.31 -0.89
C LEU A 132 7.68 -4.26 0.13
N ARG A 133 7.88 -4.68 1.39
CA ARG A 133 8.22 -3.78 2.51
C ARG A 133 9.72 -3.70 2.77
N PHE A 134 10.18 -2.50 3.08
CA PHE A 134 11.54 -2.16 3.46
C PHE A 134 11.53 -1.46 4.82
N LYS A 135 12.43 -1.89 5.70
CA LYS A 135 12.75 -1.26 6.98
C LYS A 135 14.19 -0.78 6.89
#